data_AF-A0A5C6LXV7-F1
#
_entry.id   AF-A0A5C6LXV7-F1
#
_cell.length_a   1.000
_cell.length_b   1.000
_cell.length_c   1.000
_cell.angle_alpha   90.00
_cell.angle_beta   90.00
_cell.angle_gamma   90.00
#
_symmetry.space_group_name_H-M   'P 1'
#
loop_
_entity.id
_entity.type
_entity.pdbx_description
1 polymer ?
#
loop_
_entity_poly.entity_id
_entity_poly.type
_entity_poly.pdbx_seq_one_letter_code
_entity_poly.pdbx_strand_id
1 'polypeptide(L)'
;MSNRGNENNPVNHLIITTPDFWQQQENAAIDIATINIPFKLPGFAGISELCYVAQEDLLLVLLSSEATGNTYDDGAIGDSYIGWVTHFNQKLTIGDIPLDGIINLSETDPAFKGEKMEGICLASIKNNEWYLHLVADNDKGESKIFHVKMVVDQPHAAIQNDLPIRRSSPLIILLFIINIM
;
A
#
# COMPACT_ATOMS: atom_id res chain seq x y z
N MET A 1 -5.86 4.45 5.37
CA MET A 1 -6.72 4.23 4.18
C MET A 1 -6.28 5.18 3.08
N SER A 2 -6.61 4.92 1.82
CA SER A 2 -6.24 5.78 0.68
C SER A 2 -7.42 5.96 -0.27
N ASN A 3 -7.32 6.95 -1.17
CA ASN A 3 -8.19 6.99 -2.34
C ASN A 3 -7.75 5.95 -3.38
N ARG A 4 -8.69 5.53 -4.22
CA ARG A 4 -8.37 4.83 -5.47
C ARG A 4 -7.73 5.81 -6.45
N GLY A 5 -6.84 5.30 -7.29
CA GLY A 5 -6.24 6.06 -8.39
C GLY A 5 -7.25 6.67 -9.35
N ASN A 6 -6.93 7.84 -9.89
CA ASN A 6 -7.71 8.51 -10.92
C ASN A 6 -6.77 9.32 -11.83
N GLU A 7 -6.75 9.05 -13.13
CA GLU A 7 -5.87 9.76 -14.07
C GLU A 7 -6.19 11.26 -14.22
N ASN A 8 -7.44 11.67 -14.01
CA ASN A 8 -7.84 13.08 -14.06
C ASN A 8 -7.42 13.85 -12.78
N ASN A 9 -7.18 13.13 -11.69
CA ASN A 9 -6.66 13.68 -10.45
C ASN A 9 -5.56 12.75 -9.91
N PRO A 10 -4.35 12.79 -10.52
CA PRO A 10 -3.29 11.79 -10.33
C PRO A 10 -2.54 12.00 -9.02
N VAL A 11 -3.28 11.94 -7.91
CA VAL A 11 -2.77 12.13 -6.56
C VAL A 11 -3.18 10.93 -5.70
N ASN A 12 -2.18 10.32 -5.08
CA ASN A 12 -2.35 9.24 -4.12
C ASN A 12 -2.40 9.83 -2.71
N HIS A 13 -3.60 10.02 -2.19
CA HIS A 13 -3.84 10.46 -0.82
C HIS A 13 -3.87 9.29 0.14
N LEU A 14 -3.27 9.51 1.31
CA LEU A 14 -3.41 8.70 2.48
C LEU A 14 -4.23 9.47 3.52
N ILE A 15 -5.34 8.87 3.95
CA ILE A 15 -6.15 9.34 5.06
C ILE A 15 -5.71 8.58 6.31
N ILE A 16 -5.24 9.35 7.30
CA ILE A 16 -4.77 8.87 8.59
C ILE A 16 -5.76 9.36 9.64
N THR A 17 -6.23 8.44 10.49
CA THR A 17 -7.15 8.76 11.58
C THR A 17 -6.94 7.79 12.74
N THR A 18 -7.62 8.04 13.85
CA THR A 18 -7.55 7.20 15.03
C THR A 18 -8.41 5.93 14.86
N PRO A 19 -8.04 4.78 15.48
CA PRO A 19 -8.80 3.53 15.35
C PRO A 19 -10.25 3.60 15.86
N ASP A 20 -10.55 4.57 16.72
CA ASP A 20 -11.88 4.84 17.27
C ASP A 20 -12.70 5.84 16.45
N PHE A 21 -12.25 6.20 15.24
CA PHE A 21 -12.98 7.07 14.30
C PHE A 21 -14.45 6.68 14.17
N TRP A 22 -14.75 5.38 14.06
CA TRP A 22 -16.13 4.89 13.91
C TRP A 22 -17.05 5.22 15.08
N GLN A 23 -16.50 5.46 16.28
CA GLN A 23 -17.24 5.86 17.49
C GLN A 23 -17.25 7.38 17.69
N GLN A 24 -16.21 8.08 17.26
CA GLN A 24 -15.96 9.48 17.58
C GLN A 24 -15.81 10.37 16.33
N GLN A 25 -16.58 10.12 15.27
CA GLN A 25 -16.42 10.79 13.97
C GLN A 25 -16.39 12.32 14.06
N GLU A 26 -17.16 12.93 14.98
CA GLU A 26 -17.21 14.39 15.17
C GLU A 26 -15.92 14.98 15.76
N ASN A 27 -15.13 14.17 16.48
CA ASN A 27 -13.96 14.64 17.24
C ASN A 27 -12.64 13.97 16.81
N ALA A 28 -12.71 12.90 16.01
CA ALA A 28 -11.56 12.15 15.58
C ALA A 28 -10.69 13.00 14.64
N ALA A 29 -9.38 13.04 14.91
CA ALA A 29 -8.43 13.71 14.04
C ALA A 29 -8.39 12.99 12.68
N ILE A 30 -8.41 13.78 11.60
CA ILE A 30 -8.20 13.30 10.23
C ILE A 30 -7.04 14.10 9.64
N ASP A 31 -5.96 13.39 9.35
CA ASP A 31 -4.82 13.92 8.62
C ASP A 31 -4.82 13.36 7.20
N ILE A 32 -4.51 14.22 6.23
CA ILE A 32 -4.36 13.82 4.82
C ILE A 32 -2.91 14.03 4.44
N ALA A 33 -2.25 12.96 4.04
CA ALA A 33 -0.91 12.97 3.47
C ALA A 33 -0.98 12.56 1.99
N THR A 34 0.07 12.86 1.24
CA THR A 34 0.25 12.36 -0.13
C THR A 34 1.33 11.28 -0.15
N ILE A 35 1.10 10.18 -0.86
CA ILE A 35 2.12 9.21 -1.20
C ILE A 35 2.74 9.62 -2.54
N ASN A 36 4.01 9.98 -2.50
CA ASN A 36 4.78 10.36 -3.68
C ASN A 36 5.52 9.16 -4.26
N ILE A 37 5.46 9.02 -5.58
CA ILE A 37 6.21 8.01 -6.33
C ILE A 37 7.38 8.73 -7.02
N PRO A 38 8.59 8.81 -6.42
CA PRO A 38 9.73 9.51 -7.00
C PRO A 38 10.42 8.69 -8.12
N PHE A 39 9.70 7.76 -8.73
CA PHE A 39 10.21 6.84 -9.74
C PHE A 39 9.53 7.10 -11.07
N LYS A 40 10.27 6.93 -12.17
CA LYS A 40 9.71 7.13 -13.50
C LYS A 40 8.83 5.94 -13.86
N LEU A 41 7.54 6.19 -13.99
CA LEU A 41 6.56 5.22 -14.47
C LEU A 41 6.06 5.60 -15.89
N PRO A 42 5.57 4.63 -16.69
CA PRO A 42 4.97 4.91 -18.00
C PRO A 42 3.73 5.81 -17.93
N GLY A 43 3.03 5.80 -16.79
CA GLY A 43 1.82 6.57 -16.53
C GLY A 43 1.58 6.73 -15.03
N PHE A 44 0.39 7.22 -14.66
CA PHE A 44 -0.01 7.29 -13.26
C PHE A 44 -0.30 5.88 -12.71
N ALA A 45 0.21 5.59 -11.51
CA ALA A 45 -0.12 4.37 -10.78
C ALA A 45 -0.84 4.77 -9.49
N GLY A 46 -2.10 4.37 -9.41
CA GLY A 46 -2.97 4.63 -8.26
C GLY A 46 -2.77 3.60 -7.16
N ILE A 47 -3.00 3.99 -5.91
CA ILE A 47 -3.07 3.01 -4.82
C ILE A 47 -4.29 2.11 -5.01
N SER A 48 -4.05 0.80 -5.05
CA SER A 48 -5.09 -0.22 -5.00
C SER A 48 -5.21 -0.83 -3.60
N GLU A 49 -4.09 -1.01 -2.89
CA GLU A 49 -4.13 -1.55 -1.52
C GLU A 49 -2.93 -1.12 -0.66
N LEU A 50 -3.10 -1.19 0.66
CA LEU A 50 -2.06 -0.90 1.66
C LEU A 50 -1.88 -2.07 2.64
N CYS A 51 -0.63 -2.37 3.01
CA CYS A 51 -0.35 -3.34 4.08
C CYS A 51 0.74 -2.79 5.02
N TYR A 52 0.36 -2.52 6.27
CA TYR A 52 1.32 -2.09 7.29
C TYR A 52 1.98 -3.28 7.98
N VAL A 53 3.31 -3.33 7.93
CA VAL A 53 4.16 -4.34 8.55
C VAL A 53 4.72 -3.77 9.85
N ALA A 54 3.96 -3.94 10.94
CA ALA A 54 4.25 -3.30 12.23
C ALA A 54 5.64 -3.64 12.81
N GLN A 55 6.10 -4.88 12.62
CA GLN A 55 7.38 -5.33 13.17
C GLN A 55 8.61 -4.70 12.48
N GLU A 56 8.46 -4.17 11.27
CA GLU A 56 9.52 -3.49 10.50
C GLU A 56 9.28 -1.97 10.39
N ASP A 57 8.20 -1.44 10.99
CA ASP A 57 7.71 -0.08 10.78
C ASP A 57 7.67 0.32 9.29
N LEU A 58 7.01 -0.50 8.48
CA LEU A 58 6.98 -0.35 7.04
C LEU A 58 5.56 -0.40 6.48
N LEU A 59 5.24 0.52 5.58
CA LEU A 59 4.03 0.49 4.77
C LEU A 59 4.35 -0.08 3.39
N LEU A 60 3.76 -1.22 3.06
CA LEU A 60 3.65 -1.70 1.69
C LEU A 60 2.51 -0.97 0.98
N VAL A 61 2.75 -0.54 -0.24
CA VAL A 61 1.80 0.16 -1.09
C VAL A 61 1.66 -0.63 -2.39
N LEU A 62 0.50 -1.22 -2.61
CA LEU A 62 0.16 -1.84 -3.88
C LEU A 62 -0.39 -0.75 -4.81
N LEU A 63 0.17 -0.69 -6.00
CA LEU A 63 -0.20 0.30 -7.01
C LEU A 63 -0.61 -0.41 -8.29
N SER A 64 -1.59 0.14 -9.00
CA SER A 64 -1.98 -0.31 -10.32
C SER A 64 -2.11 0.88 -11.26
N SER A 65 -1.64 0.73 -12.49
CA SER A 65 -2.02 1.62 -13.60
C SER A 65 -3.23 1.03 -14.32
N GLU A 66 -4.29 1.82 -14.47
CA GLU A 66 -5.43 1.50 -15.32
C GLU A 66 -5.54 2.62 -16.34
N ALA A 67 -5.62 2.29 -17.63
CA ALA A 67 -5.84 3.29 -18.67
C ALA A 67 -7.33 3.68 -18.70
N THR A 68 -7.80 4.40 -17.68
CA THR A 68 -9.19 4.84 -17.53
C THR A 68 -9.28 6.33 -17.22
N GLY A 69 -10.09 7.03 -18.01
CA GLY A 69 -10.41 8.44 -17.76
C GLY A 69 -11.47 8.64 -16.66
N ASN A 70 -11.87 7.60 -15.92
CA ASN A 70 -12.82 7.68 -14.80
C ASN A 70 -12.69 6.47 -13.85
N THR A 71 -13.29 6.54 -12.68
CA THR A 71 -13.21 5.51 -11.61
C THR A 71 -14.24 4.38 -11.72
N TYR A 72 -15.06 4.35 -12.80
CA TYR A 72 -16.23 3.47 -12.93
C TYR A 72 -16.12 2.48 -14.09
N ASP A 73 -15.38 2.82 -15.14
CA ASP A 73 -15.16 1.97 -16.30
C ASP A 73 -13.84 1.20 -16.16
N ASP A 74 -13.86 -0.10 -16.47
CA ASP A 74 -12.65 -0.92 -16.54
C ASP A 74 -11.94 -0.63 -17.87
N GLY A 75 -10.76 -0.01 -17.77
CA GLY A 75 -9.91 0.30 -18.92
C GLY A 75 -8.96 -0.84 -19.21
N ALA A 76 -7.97 -0.58 -20.05
CA ALA A 76 -6.90 -1.55 -20.20
C ALA A 76 -6.13 -1.65 -18.88
N ILE A 77 -6.11 -2.85 -18.29
CA ILE A 77 -5.28 -3.19 -17.15
C ILE A 77 -3.82 -2.94 -17.55
N GLY A 78 -3.18 -2.00 -16.86
CA GLY A 78 -1.76 -1.72 -16.99
C GLY A 78 -0.93 -2.58 -16.04
N ASP A 79 0.23 -2.06 -15.66
CA ASP A 79 1.12 -2.75 -14.73
C ASP A 79 0.68 -2.56 -13.26
N SER A 80 1.00 -3.58 -12.46
CA SER A 80 0.90 -3.53 -11.00
C SER A 80 2.28 -3.43 -10.36
N TYR A 81 2.39 -2.73 -9.24
CA TYR A 81 3.64 -2.45 -8.56
C TYR A 81 3.51 -2.67 -7.06
N ILE A 82 4.61 -3.06 -6.41
CA ILE A 82 4.77 -2.99 -4.96
C ILE A 82 5.76 -1.87 -4.65
N GLY A 83 5.27 -0.82 -4.01
CA GLY A 83 6.06 0.23 -3.38
C GLY A 83 6.18 0.01 -1.87
N TRP A 84 7.14 0.68 -1.24
CA TRP A 84 7.25 0.67 0.22
C TRP A 84 7.73 2.00 0.81
N VAL A 85 7.32 2.24 2.05
CA VAL A 85 7.76 3.34 2.90
C VAL A 85 8.29 2.76 4.22
N THR A 86 9.59 2.88 4.44
CA THR A 86 10.27 2.55 5.70
C THR A 86 10.06 3.66 6.74
N HIS A 87 10.18 3.30 8.02
CA HIS A 87 10.04 4.22 9.15
C HIS A 87 8.71 4.98 9.11
N PHE A 88 7.64 4.28 8.73
CA PHE A 88 6.37 4.91 8.36
C PHE A 88 5.75 5.69 9.52
N ASN A 89 5.84 5.20 10.76
CA ASN A 89 5.33 5.90 11.93
C ASN A 89 5.95 7.31 12.11
N GLN A 90 7.21 7.48 11.74
CA GLN A 90 7.90 8.77 11.84
C GLN A 90 7.44 9.76 10.76
N LYS A 91 6.76 9.27 9.73
CA LYS A 91 6.30 10.02 8.57
C LYS A 91 4.80 10.38 8.65
N LEU A 92 4.07 9.95 9.68
CA LEU A 92 2.62 10.17 9.82
C LEU A 92 2.22 11.65 9.90
N THR A 93 3.11 12.51 10.41
CA THR A 93 2.87 13.97 10.48
C THR A 93 3.40 14.72 9.27
N ILE A 94 4.02 14.02 8.32
CA ILE A 94 4.57 14.61 7.11
C ILE A 94 3.44 14.58 6.07
N GLY A 95 3.03 15.76 5.59
CA GLY A 95 1.98 15.85 4.57
C GLY A 95 2.36 15.25 3.21
N ASP A 96 3.62 14.88 3.04
CA ASP A 96 4.19 14.36 1.80
C ASP A 96 5.18 13.21 2.06
N ILE A 97 4.78 12.00 1.68
CA ILE A 97 5.45 10.74 2.06
C ILE A 97 6.00 10.08 0.79
N PRO A 98 7.31 10.19 0.51
CA PRO A 98 7.90 9.51 -0.64
C PRO A 98 8.03 8.00 -0.40
N LEU A 99 7.80 7.23 -1.46
CA LEU A 99 8.19 5.83 -1.51
C LEU A 99 9.73 5.72 -1.47
N ASP A 100 10.22 4.79 -0.66
CA ASP A 100 11.66 4.48 -0.55
C ASP A 100 12.09 3.48 -1.63
N GLY A 101 11.15 2.74 -2.22
CA GLY A 101 11.40 1.85 -3.35
C GLY A 101 10.12 1.36 -4.03
N ILE A 102 10.29 0.78 -5.22
CA ILE A 102 9.20 0.25 -6.04
C ILE A 102 9.70 -0.92 -6.91
N ILE A 103 8.85 -1.91 -7.13
CA ILE A 103 9.07 -3.03 -8.05
C ILE A 103 7.87 -3.12 -9.02
N ASN A 104 8.15 -3.22 -10.33
CA ASN A 104 7.14 -3.56 -11.33
C ASN A 104 6.94 -5.09 -11.36
N LEU A 105 5.74 -5.55 -11.04
CA LEU A 105 5.43 -6.98 -10.97
C LEU A 105 5.41 -7.61 -12.37
N SER A 106 4.84 -6.94 -13.37
CA SER A 106 4.77 -7.39 -14.77
C SER A 106 6.15 -7.61 -15.41
N GLU A 107 7.14 -6.82 -14.98
CA GLU A 107 8.54 -6.96 -15.40
C GLU A 107 9.29 -8.04 -14.63
N THR A 108 8.86 -8.31 -13.39
CA THR A 108 9.51 -9.30 -12.50
C THR A 108 9.15 -10.73 -12.90
N ASP A 109 7.89 -11.01 -13.18
CA ASP A 109 7.43 -12.33 -13.60
C ASP A 109 6.27 -12.24 -14.63
N PRO A 110 6.32 -12.98 -15.75
CA PRO A 110 5.23 -13.00 -16.73
C PRO A 110 3.85 -13.35 -16.16
N ALA A 111 3.77 -14.05 -15.03
CA ALA A 111 2.52 -14.43 -14.38
C ALA A 111 1.71 -13.22 -13.88
N PHE A 112 2.33 -12.04 -13.71
CA PHE A 112 1.64 -10.81 -13.31
C PHE A 112 1.12 -9.99 -14.49
N LYS A 113 1.47 -10.35 -15.73
CA LYS A 113 1.09 -9.55 -16.90
C LYS A 113 -0.41 -9.61 -17.16
N GLY A 114 -1.04 -8.44 -17.21
CA GLY A 114 -2.48 -8.32 -17.44
C GLY A 114 -3.33 -8.70 -16.22
N GLU A 115 -2.71 -8.80 -15.04
CA GLU A 115 -3.38 -9.04 -13.77
C GLU A 115 -3.41 -7.73 -12.97
N LYS A 116 -4.59 -7.29 -12.55
CA LYS A 116 -4.77 -6.09 -11.74
C LYS A 116 -4.71 -6.48 -10.27
N MET A 117 -3.63 -6.09 -9.60
CA MET A 117 -3.44 -6.42 -8.19
C MET A 117 -4.25 -5.47 -7.31
N GLU A 118 -5.15 -6.04 -6.52
CA GLU A 118 -6.13 -5.32 -5.68
C GLU A 118 -6.02 -5.70 -4.20
N GLY A 119 -5.14 -6.64 -3.86
CA GLY A 119 -4.92 -7.08 -2.49
C GLY A 119 -3.47 -7.39 -2.20
N ILE A 120 -2.98 -6.97 -1.04
CA ILE A 120 -1.66 -7.34 -0.51
C ILE A 120 -1.78 -7.63 0.99
N CYS A 121 -1.17 -8.74 1.43
CA CYS A 121 -1.09 -9.08 2.84
C CYS A 121 0.24 -9.76 3.15
N LEU A 122 0.85 -9.38 4.28
CA LEU A 122 2.00 -10.10 4.82
C LEU A 122 1.54 -11.42 5.47
N ALA A 123 2.03 -12.54 4.94
CA ALA A 123 1.81 -13.86 5.52
C ALA A 123 2.84 -14.22 6.59
N SER A 124 4.13 -13.98 6.33
CA SER A 124 5.20 -14.17 7.32
C SER A 124 6.50 -13.49 6.93
N ILE A 125 7.40 -13.29 7.89
CA ILE A 125 8.79 -12.88 7.68
C ILE A 125 9.69 -13.98 8.22
N LYS A 126 10.65 -14.45 7.40
CA LYS A 126 11.62 -15.48 7.79
C LYS A 126 12.96 -15.16 7.14
N ASN A 127 14.05 -15.11 7.92
CA ASN A 127 15.41 -14.91 7.41
C ASN A 127 15.56 -13.70 6.46
N ASN A 128 14.94 -12.57 6.80
CA ASN A 128 14.91 -11.35 5.95
C ASN A 128 14.15 -11.51 4.61
N GLU A 129 13.35 -12.56 4.48
CA GLU A 129 12.45 -12.79 3.36
C GLU A 129 11.01 -12.53 3.79
N TRP A 130 10.28 -11.79 2.97
CA TRP A 130 8.86 -11.50 3.19
C TRP A 130 8.02 -12.40 2.30
N TYR A 131 7.09 -13.11 2.93
CA TYR A 131 6.13 -13.96 2.26
C TYR A 131 4.82 -13.19 2.21
N LEU A 132 4.39 -12.83 1.00
CA LEU A 132 3.22 -12.01 0.74
C LEU A 132 2.16 -12.85 0.03
N HIS A 133 0.89 -12.58 0.32
CA HIS A 133 -0.22 -12.98 -0.53
C HIS A 133 -0.69 -11.76 -1.31
N LEU A 134 -0.74 -11.89 -2.63
CA LEU A 134 -1.35 -10.88 -3.51
C LEU A 134 -2.66 -11.43 -4.07
N VAL A 135 -3.66 -10.56 -4.21
CA VAL A 135 -4.93 -10.89 -4.87
C VAL A 135 -5.04 -10.07 -6.13
N ALA A 136 -5.34 -10.73 -7.24
CA ALA A 136 -5.67 -10.08 -8.49
C ALA A 136 -7.16 -10.23 -8.79
N ASP A 137 -7.75 -9.17 -9.34
CA ASP A 137 -9.01 -9.22 -10.07
C ASP A 137 -8.70 -9.09 -11.57
N ASN A 138 -9.39 -9.86 -12.41
CA ASN A 138 -9.22 -9.78 -13.86
C ASN A 138 -10.34 -8.99 -14.54
N ASP A 139 -11.18 -8.30 -13.74
CA ASP A 139 -12.38 -7.55 -14.14
C ASP A 139 -13.40 -8.40 -14.93
N LYS A 140 -13.26 -9.74 -14.88
CA LYS A 140 -14.14 -10.72 -15.54
C LYS A 140 -14.83 -11.65 -14.53
N GLY A 141 -14.75 -11.30 -13.25
CA GLY A 141 -15.36 -12.06 -12.16
C GLY A 141 -14.53 -13.26 -11.70
N GLU A 142 -13.25 -13.34 -12.07
CA GLU A 142 -12.33 -14.35 -11.53
C GLU A 142 -11.20 -13.67 -10.76
N SER A 143 -10.91 -14.17 -9.57
CA SER A 143 -9.78 -13.70 -8.76
C SER A 143 -8.67 -14.74 -8.69
N LYS A 144 -7.42 -14.28 -8.64
CA LYS A 144 -6.24 -15.13 -8.48
C LYS A 144 -5.48 -14.74 -7.22
N ILE A 145 -4.90 -15.74 -6.56
CA ILE A 145 -4.02 -15.54 -5.41
C ILE A 145 -2.60 -15.90 -5.81
N PHE A 146 -1.68 -14.97 -5.61
CA PHE A 146 -0.24 -15.16 -5.79
C PHE A 146 0.44 -15.28 -4.43
N HIS A 147 1.31 -16.26 -4.30
CA HIS A 147 2.18 -16.41 -3.14
C HIS A 147 3.57 -15.92 -3.53
N VAL A 148 3.95 -14.77 -3.01
CA VAL A 148 5.16 -14.05 -3.44
C VAL A 148 6.18 -14.07 -2.33
N LYS A 149 7.44 -14.32 -2.70
CA LYS A 149 8.58 -14.13 -1.83
C LYS A 149 9.34 -12.89 -2.27
N MET A 150 9.41 -11.88 -1.42
CA MET A 150 10.20 -10.68 -1.63
C MET A 150 11.46 -10.75 -0.76
N VAL A 151 12.62 -10.57 -1.39
CA VAL A 151 13.92 -10.51 -0.70
C VAL A 151 14.26 -9.03 -0.51
N VAL A 152 14.47 -8.63 0.74
CA VAL A 152 14.85 -7.26 1.06
C VAL A 152 16.37 -7.21 1.22
N ASP A 153 17.06 -6.67 0.22
CA ASP A 153 18.51 -6.48 0.28
C ASP A 153 18.85 -5.22 1.10
N GLN A 154 18.62 -5.28 2.42
CA GLN A 154 19.39 -4.62 3.50
C GLN A 154 18.96 -5.22 4.85
N PRO A 155 19.88 -5.38 5.82
CA PRO A 155 19.50 -5.69 7.19
C PRO A 155 18.92 -4.43 7.82
N HIS A 156 17.60 -4.40 8.02
CA HIS A 156 17.03 -3.48 9.00
C HIS A 156 17.64 -3.86 10.35
N ALA A 157 18.38 -2.94 10.97
CA ALA A 157 18.93 -3.17 12.30
C ALA A 157 17.76 -3.53 13.21
N ALA A 158 17.73 -4.78 13.68
CA ALA A 158 16.78 -5.23 14.66
C ALA A 158 16.78 -4.20 15.81
N ILE A 159 15.63 -3.62 16.11
CA ILE A 159 15.46 -2.82 17.32
C ILE A 159 15.81 -3.74 18.48
N GLN A 160 17.01 -3.57 19.05
CA GLN A 160 17.38 -4.24 20.29
C GLN A 160 16.38 -3.78 21.36
N ASN A 161 15.51 -4.69 21.77
CA ASN A 161 14.59 -4.51 22.87
C ASN A 161 15.39 -4.30 24.16
N ASP A 162 15.59 -3.05 24.57
CA ASP A 162 16.01 -2.71 25.93
C ASP A 162 15.49 -1.34 26.40
N LEU A 163 14.22 -1.04 26.09
CA LEU A 163 13.49 0.06 26.71
C LEU A 163 12.15 -0.42 27.29
N PRO A 164 11.78 0.05 28.50
CA PRO A 164 10.59 -0.41 29.18
C PRO A 164 9.35 -0.06 28.36
N ILE A 165 8.51 -1.07 28.14
CA ILE A 165 7.24 -1.02 27.43
C ILE A 165 6.37 0.11 28.00
N ARG A 166 6.39 1.28 27.36
CA ARG A 166 5.20 2.14 27.35
C ARG A 166 4.27 1.52 26.33
N ARG A 167 3.18 0.91 26.82
CA ARG A 167 2.06 0.47 25.98
C ARG A 167 1.46 1.70 25.31
N SER A 168 1.98 2.12 24.16
CA SER A 168 1.19 2.83 23.17
C SER A 168 0.31 1.79 22.51
N SER A 169 -1.00 2.01 22.58
CA SER A 169 -2.03 1.14 22.00
C SER A 169 -1.65 0.74 20.56
N PRO A 170 -1.91 -0.51 20.15
CA PRO A 170 -1.66 -0.91 18.76
C PRO A 170 -2.49 -0.02 17.85
N LEU A 171 -1.82 0.68 16.93
CA LEU A 171 -2.48 1.34 15.81
C LEU A 171 -3.04 0.22 14.91
N ILE A 172 -4.29 -0.16 15.15
CA ILE A 172 -5.04 -1.03 14.26
C ILE A 172 -5.45 -0.14 13.08
N ILE A 173 -4.73 -0.24 11.97
CA ILE A 173 -5.17 0.34 10.71
C ILE A 173 -6.29 -0.58 10.19
N LEU A 174 -7.54 -0.22 10.50
CA LEU A 174 -8.73 -0.84 9.92
C LEU A 174 -8.87 -0.27 8.50
N LEU A 175 -8.74 -1.12 7.49
CA LEU A 175 -8.68 -0.70 6.09
C LEU A 175 -10.06 -0.89 5.44
N PHE A 176 -10.69 0.22 5.10
CA PHE A 176 -11.89 0.27 4.25
C PHE A 176 -11.60 1.27 3.12
N ILE A 177 -11.81 0.85 1.87
CA ILE A 177 -11.80 1.73 0.70
C ILE A 177 -13.15 2.47 0.70
N ILE A 178 -13.12 3.80 0.79
CA ILE A 178 -14.34 4.63 0.67
C ILE A 178 -14.34 5.23 -0.74
N ASN A 179 -15.35 4.84 -1.55
CA ASN A 179 -15.68 5.55 -2.78
C ASN A 179 -16.25 6.92 -2.40
N ILE A 180 -15.51 7.99 -2.68
CA ILE A 180 -16.05 9.35 -2.58
C ILE A 180 -16.74 9.63 -3.92
N MET A 181 -18.07 9.67 -3.89
CA MET A 181 -18.96 10.01 -5.02
C MET A 181 -18.81 11.46 -5.46
#